data_AF-A0A9J7ZJ75-F1
#
_entry.id   AF-A0A9J7ZJ75-F1
#
_cell.length_a   1.000
_cell.length_b   1.000
_cell.length_c   1.000
_cell.angle_alpha   90.00
_cell.angle_beta   90.00
_cell.angle_gamma   90.00
#
_symmetry.space_group_name_H-M   'P 1'
#
loop_
_entity.id
_entity.type
_entity.pdbx_description
1 polymer ?
#
loop_
_entity_poly.entity_id
_entity_poly.type
_entity_poly.pdbx_seq_one_letter_code
_entity_poly.pdbx_strand_id
1 'polypeptide(L)'
;MSMNKTTETTSESRPPVSYLVALNDKLQMNAEKVERNIIETQQNLNKDIRKINKGRQALYQEHIDRTILNSLELLNTLDQDVAEASRLQHPQSEMIEKDVSSSEGQHECSETGLRWRSDTDVSLEYQFVEWKSLSKDILKKYTPCGPLIDITATSGTLEEIQLPHFVCVDSTSSSDDAVKALYVKDGTVSLERCELSGLHAKFLNPTAALFGVVAVQGHLPLKYHCETLIYRNRKAPLNLHVYLIVKDQKLKKYVEEKEKNNMEIVKPTPDEGLTMDDSYTLKTSCESKIKPPSLKLTPGKTNFFDLHIQDAKECLELSIETKEGHKIWDVNIKSEEFNTNSSASDWRLKTINRSVLILQWWRQLITAIELSAGGPLKTSLQRSRSHQSSETDTAQKKGRCKKGEGAEFVEKHRTELIRRVSLVEPIADDMKPLIGEEKYQIILNSGTRQAQMRALLDFLTTSKLKENLYQSLVKHDKFLVEDLEDCV
;
A
#
# COMPACT_ATOMS: atom_id res chain seq x y z
N MET A 1 -45.41 44.79 9.67
CA MET A 1 -45.55 43.83 8.56
C MET A 1 -45.06 44.54 7.31
N SER A 2 -44.07 44.12 6.53
CA SER A 2 -43.17 42.97 6.53
C SER A 2 -41.88 43.50 5.83
N MET A 3 -40.71 43.32 6.43
CA MET A 3 -39.44 43.62 5.73
C MET A 3 -38.92 42.32 5.13
N ASN A 4 -38.94 42.24 3.79
CA ASN A 4 -38.32 41.17 3.02
C ASN A 4 -36.80 41.23 3.22
N LYS A 5 -36.24 40.18 3.83
CA LYS A 5 -34.81 39.92 3.84
C LYS A 5 -34.54 38.80 2.84
N THR A 6 -34.00 39.18 1.69
CA THR A 6 -33.50 38.27 0.65
C THR A 6 -32.32 37.49 1.24
N THR A 7 -32.49 36.18 1.40
CA THR A 7 -31.39 35.25 1.71
C THR A 7 -30.77 34.83 0.38
N GLU A 8 -29.58 35.34 0.08
CA GLU A 8 -28.68 34.77 -0.92
C GLU A 8 -28.20 33.40 -0.42
N THR A 9 -28.81 32.33 -0.90
CA THR A 9 -28.23 30.98 -0.89
C THR A 9 -27.24 30.90 -2.04
N THR A 10 -25.94 31.01 -1.76
CA THR A 10 -24.88 30.57 -2.67
C THR A 10 -24.98 29.06 -2.82
N SER A 11 -25.52 28.59 -3.96
CA SER A 11 -25.41 27.20 -4.37
C SER A 11 -23.98 26.94 -4.81
N GLU A 12 -23.19 26.22 -4.00
CA GLU A 12 -21.94 25.62 -4.48
C GLU A 12 -22.30 24.54 -5.51
N SER A 13 -22.03 24.84 -6.79
CA SER A 13 -22.20 23.87 -7.87
C SER A 13 -21.16 22.76 -7.71
N ARG A 14 -21.63 21.51 -7.62
CA ARG A 14 -20.80 20.30 -7.61
C ARG A 14 -19.84 20.31 -8.83
N PRO A 15 -18.55 19.93 -8.67
CA PRO A 15 -17.61 19.89 -9.79
C PRO A 15 -18.09 18.96 -10.91
N PRO A 16 -17.76 19.25 -12.19
CA PRO A 16 -18.04 18.35 -13.30
C PRO A 16 -17.38 16.97 -13.10
N VAL A 17 -18.09 15.90 -13.42
CA VAL A 17 -17.58 14.51 -13.34
C VAL A 17 -16.26 14.34 -14.11
N SER A 18 -16.09 15.03 -15.24
CA SER A 18 -14.85 15.02 -16.03
C SER A 18 -13.64 15.56 -15.30
N TYR A 19 -13.83 16.50 -14.36
CA TYR A 19 -12.75 17.05 -13.54
C TYR A 19 -12.30 16.05 -12.47
N LEU A 20 -13.26 15.29 -11.91
CA LEU A 20 -12.98 14.27 -10.91
C LEU A 20 -12.27 13.04 -11.50
N VAL A 21 -12.67 12.61 -12.71
CA VAL A 21 -11.98 11.54 -13.45
C VAL A 21 -10.53 11.94 -13.76
N ALA A 22 -10.31 13.16 -14.24
CA ALA A 22 -8.96 13.66 -14.53
C ALA A 22 -8.07 13.77 -13.28
N LEU A 23 -8.65 14.12 -12.12
CA LEU A 23 -7.92 14.14 -10.85
C LEU A 23 -7.52 12.72 -10.41
N ASN A 24 -8.40 11.74 -10.59
CA ASN A 24 -8.14 10.35 -10.24
C ASN A 24 -7.04 9.73 -11.14
N ASP A 25 -7.12 9.95 -12.45
CA ASP A 25 -6.10 9.50 -13.41
C ASP A 25 -4.73 10.11 -13.08
N LYS A 26 -4.71 11.38 -12.67
CA LYS A 26 -3.49 12.08 -12.28
C LYS A 26 -2.89 11.53 -10.98
N LEU A 27 -3.71 11.24 -9.98
CA LEU A 27 -3.27 10.61 -8.72
C LEU A 27 -2.64 9.24 -8.97
N GLN A 28 -3.32 8.40 -9.76
CA GLN A 28 -2.85 7.06 -10.10
C GLN A 28 -1.54 7.10 -10.89
N MET A 29 -1.48 7.90 -11.95
CA MET A 29 -0.29 8.04 -12.81
C MET A 29 0.94 8.53 -12.01
N ASN A 30 0.75 9.50 -11.11
CA ASN A 30 1.84 10.02 -10.29
C ASN A 30 2.33 8.98 -9.26
N ALA A 31 1.43 8.21 -8.65
CA ALA A 31 1.78 7.14 -7.73
C ALA A 31 2.61 6.03 -8.43
N GLU A 32 2.18 5.56 -9.59
CA GLU A 32 2.90 4.56 -10.40
C GLU A 32 4.28 5.06 -10.84
N LYS A 33 4.40 6.36 -11.14
CA LYS A 33 5.68 6.97 -11.53
C LYS A 33 6.66 7.04 -10.36
N VAL A 34 6.18 7.33 -9.15
CA VAL A 34 7.02 7.29 -7.94
C VAL A 34 7.47 5.87 -7.65
N GLU A 35 6.61 4.88 -7.77
CA GLU A 35 6.97 3.46 -7.56
C GLU A 35 8.05 3.00 -8.55
N ARG A 36 7.88 3.31 -9.84
CA ARG A 36 8.90 3.03 -10.87
C ARG A 36 10.25 3.66 -10.55
N ASN A 37 10.26 4.93 -10.14
CA ASN A 37 11.49 5.64 -9.77
C ASN A 37 12.21 4.99 -8.57
N ILE A 38 11.46 4.48 -7.59
CA ILE A 38 12.02 3.78 -6.42
C ILE A 38 12.70 2.49 -6.86
N ILE A 39 12.02 1.69 -7.67
CA ILE A 39 12.55 0.41 -8.19
C ILE A 39 13.82 0.66 -9.01
N GLU A 40 13.81 1.65 -9.89
CA GLU A 40 14.97 2.02 -10.71
C GLU A 40 16.15 2.50 -9.85
N THR A 41 15.90 3.37 -8.89
CA THR A 41 16.93 3.88 -7.96
C THR A 41 17.57 2.74 -7.18
N GLN A 42 16.77 1.80 -6.68
CA GLN A 42 17.26 0.63 -5.96
C GLN A 42 18.14 -0.26 -6.85
N GLN A 43 17.74 -0.48 -8.10
CA GLN A 43 18.52 -1.28 -9.05
C GLN A 43 19.87 -0.62 -9.37
N ASN A 44 19.88 0.68 -9.63
CA ASN A 44 21.08 1.43 -9.97
C ASN A 44 22.04 1.54 -8.77
N LEU A 45 21.51 1.74 -7.56
CA LEU A 45 22.32 1.71 -6.34
C LEU A 45 22.95 0.33 -6.11
N ASN A 46 22.19 -0.75 -6.30
CA ASN A 46 22.71 -2.11 -6.19
C ASN A 46 23.82 -2.41 -7.21
N LYS A 47 23.76 -1.82 -8.42
CA LYS A 47 24.82 -1.92 -9.42
C LYS A 47 26.07 -1.14 -8.98
N ASP A 48 25.91 0.05 -8.43
CA ASP A 48 27.03 0.85 -7.91
C ASP A 48 27.71 0.18 -6.72
N ILE A 49 26.95 -0.38 -5.77
CA ILE A 49 27.49 -1.17 -4.65
C ILE A 49 28.36 -2.33 -5.16
N ARG A 50 27.91 -3.06 -6.19
CA ARG A 50 28.70 -4.15 -6.80
C ARG A 50 29.98 -3.65 -7.48
N LYS A 51 30.00 -2.44 -8.02
CA LYS A 51 31.20 -1.83 -8.63
C LYS A 51 32.18 -1.34 -7.56
N ILE A 52 31.68 -0.69 -6.53
CA ILE A 52 32.47 -0.24 -5.37
C ILE A 52 33.13 -1.43 -4.69
N ASN A 53 32.39 -2.52 -4.47
CA ASN A 53 32.93 -3.76 -3.89
C ASN A 53 34.01 -4.42 -4.76
N LYS A 54 34.09 -4.07 -6.05
CA LYS A 54 35.14 -4.49 -6.99
C LYS A 54 36.25 -3.44 -7.16
N GLY A 55 36.30 -2.42 -6.31
CA GLY A 55 37.29 -1.32 -6.36
C GLY A 55 37.09 -0.34 -7.52
N ARG A 56 35.91 -0.31 -8.14
CA ARG A 56 35.57 0.60 -9.25
C ARG A 56 34.70 1.76 -8.76
N GLN A 57 34.77 2.91 -9.44
CA GLN A 57 34.00 4.11 -9.10
C GLN A 57 32.49 3.90 -9.32
N ALA A 58 31.68 4.52 -8.45
CA ALA A 58 30.23 4.62 -8.61
C ALA A 58 29.88 5.40 -9.87
N LEU A 59 28.84 4.96 -10.57
CA LEU A 59 28.57 5.33 -11.95
C LEU A 59 27.16 5.91 -12.15
N TYR A 60 26.21 5.54 -11.29
CA TYR A 60 24.83 6.02 -11.35
C TYR A 60 24.55 7.19 -10.39
N GLN A 61 25.55 7.72 -9.70
CA GLN A 61 25.36 8.76 -8.67
C GLN A 61 24.50 9.94 -9.15
N GLU A 62 24.82 10.54 -10.31
CA GLU A 62 24.06 11.66 -10.87
C GLU A 62 22.64 11.27 -11.29
N HIS A 63 22.46 10.05 -11.80
CA HIS A 63 21.16 9.53 -12.18
C HIS A 63 20.27 9.27 -10.96
N ILE A 64 20.85 8.70 -9.90
CA ILE A 64 20.20 8.44 -8.61
C ILE A 64 19.75 9.77 -8.01
N ASP A 65 20.64 10.77 -7.96
CA ASP A 65 20.33 12.10 -7.41
C ASP A 65 19.16 12.75 -8.16
N ARG A 66 19.14 12.65 -9.50
CA ARG A 66 18.06 13.18 -10.34
C ARG A 66 16.72 12.43 -10.15
N THR A 67 16.73 11.09 -10.13
CA THR A 67 15.52 10.29 -9.96
C THR A 67 14.90 10.49 -8.58
N ILE A 68 15.73 10.70 -7.55
CA ILE A 68 15.28 11.07 -6.20
C ILE A 68 14.58 12.43 -6.22
N LEU A 69 15.19 13.46 -6.85
CA LEU A 69 14.58 14.79 -6.95
C LEU A 69 13.23 14.77 -7.69
N ASN A 70 13.15 14.06 -8.81
CA ASN A 70 11.90 13.90 -9.56
C ASN A 70 10.82 13.20 -8.73
N SER A 71 11.19 12.22 -7.89
CA SER A 71 10.25 11.52 -7.02
C SER A 71 9.72 12.44 -5.91
N LEU A 72 10.56 13.31 -5.37
CA LEU A 72 10.15 14.30 -4.37
C LEU A 72 9.15 15.31 -4.95
N GLU A 73 9.33 15.73 -6.20
CA GLU A 73 8.40 16.64 -6.88
C GLU A 73 7.03 15.99 -7.15
N LEU A 74 7.02 14.73 -7.57
CA LEU A 74 5.80 13.95 -7.78
C LEU A 74 5.04 13.73 -6.47
N LEU A 75 5.76 13.44 -5.38
CA LEU A 75 5.15 13.29 -4.05
C LEU A 75 4.50 14.60 -3.55
N ASN A 76 5.12 15.75 -3.79
CA ASN A 76 4.51 17.05 -3.45
C ASN A 76 3.23 17.32 -4.26
N THR A 77 3.20 16.90 -5.52
CA THR A 77 2.01 17.03 -6.38
C THR A 77 0.90 16.07 -5.93
N LEU A 78 1.26 14.84 -5.54
CA LEU A 78 0.32 13.86 -5.00
C LEU A 78 -0.32 14.36 -3.70
N ASP A 79 0.47 14.96 -2.80
CA ASP A 79 -0.03 15.57 -1.56
C ASP A 79 -1.04 16.70 -1.84
N GLN A 80 -0.81 17.50 -2.89
CA GLN A 80 -1.73 18.57 -3.30
C GLN A 80 -3.03 18.02 -3.90
N ASP A 81 -2.92 17.02 -4.78
CA ASP A 81 -4.06 16.39 -5.45
C ASP A 81 -4.94 15.62 -4.44
N VAL A 82 -4.35 15.00 -3.41
CA VAL A 82 -5.07 14.35 -2.29
C VAL A 82 -5.78 15.38 -1.41
N ALA A 83 -5.15 16.52 -1.13
CA ALA A 83 -5.77 17.61 -0.39
C ALA A 83 -6.96 18.21 -1.16
N GLU A 84 -6.84 18.31 -2.48
CA GLU A 84 -7.92 18.74 -3.36
C GLU A 84 -9.08 17.73 -3.40
N ALA A 85 -8.79 16.43 -3.53
CA ALA A 85 -9.81 15.38 -3.46
C ALA A 85 -10.56 15.39 -2.11
N SER A 86 -9.85 15.63 -1.01
CA SER A 86 -10.43 15.76 0.32
C SER A 86 -11.32 17.00 0.45
N ARG A 87 -10.93 18.13 -0.14
CA ARG A 87 -11.69 19.40 -0.13
C ARG A 87 -13.00 19.30 -0.91
N LEU A 88 -13.05 18.46 -1.93
CA LEU A 88 -14.22 18.30 -2.81
C LEU A 88 -15.30 17.36 -2.26
N GLN A 89 -15.19 16.91 -0.99
CA GLN A 89 -16.10 15.90 -0.38
C GLN A 89 -16.31 14.71 -1.33
N HIS A 90 -15.20 14.22 -1.89
CA HIS A 90 -15.20 13.15 -2.86
C HIS A 90 -15.84 11.88 -2.25
N PRO A 91 -16.71 11.16 -2.99
CA PRO A 91 -17.50 10.03 -2.46
C PRO A 91 -16.70 8.86 -1.84
N GLN A 92 -15.37 8.87 -1.86
CA GLN A 92 -14.53 7.82 -1.28
C GLN A 92 -14.61 7.70 0.26
N SER A 93 -15.40 8.54 0.95
CA SER A 93 -15.61 8.42 2.40
C SER A 93 -16.80 7.52 2.81
N GLU A 94 -17.73 7.17 1.91
CA GLU A 94 -18.83 6.25 2.22
C GLU A 94 -19.13 5.38 1.00
N MET A 95 -18.96 4.05 1.15
CA MET A 95 -19.05 3.02 0.10
C MET A 95 -17.80 2.92 -0.79
N ILE A 96 -16.95 1.91 -0.53
CA ILE A 96 -15.82 1.57 -1.41
C ILE A 96 -16.38 0.62 -2.47
N GLU A 97 -16.89 1.17 -3.55
CA GLU A 97 -17.15 0.43 -4.80
C GLU A 97 -15.80 0.11 -5.43
N LYS A 98 -15.56 -1.17 -5.75
CA LYS A 98 -14.33 -1.64 -6.35
C LYS A 98 -14.61 -2.47 -7.58
N ASP A 99 -14.05 -2.02 -8.70
CA ASP A 99 -13.95 -2.79 -9.92
C ASP A 99 -12.63 -3.55 -9.94
N VAL A 100 -12.71 -4.86 -10.07
CA VAL A 100 -11.54 -5.74 -10.18
C VAL A 100 -11.70 -6.64 -11.39
N SER A 101 -10.68 -6.69 -12.24
CA SER A 101 -10.59 -7.68 -13.31
C SER A 101 -9.42 -8.61 -13.04
N SER A 102 -9.63 -9.91 -13.24
CA SER A 102 -8.62 -10.93 -12.99
C SER A 102 -8.72 -12.05 -14.02
N SER A 103 -7.58 -12.66 -14.35
CA SER A 103 -7.53 -13.86 -15.19
C SER A 103 -8.15 -15.07 -14.48
N GLU A 104 -8.31 -16.18 -15.19
CA GLU A 104 -8.63 -17.48 -14.55
C GLU A 104 -7.67 -17.78 -13.36
N GLY A 105 -8.20 -18.44 -12.32
CA GLY A 105 -7.45 -18.84 -11.13
C GLY A 105 -8.00 -18.29 -9.82
N GLN A 106 -7.12 -18.24 -8.80
CA GLN A 106 -7.43 -17.76 -7.46
C GLN A 106 -6.75 -16.41 -7.20
N HIS A 107 -7.52 -15.50 -6.63
CA HIS A 107 -7.09 -14.11 -6.41
C HIS A 107 -7.50 -13.62 -5.03
N GLU A 108 -6.76 -12.63 -4.51
CA GLU A 108 -7.04 -11.96 -3.25
C GLU A 108 -6.86 -10.44 -3.42
N CYS A 109 -7.85 -9.66 -2.98
CA CYS A 109 -7.67 -8.22 -2.85
C CYS A 109 -6.91 -7.92 -1.56
N SER A 110 -5.67 -7.44 -1.69
CA SER A 110 -4.80 -7.11 -0.56
C SER A 110 -5.35 -6.03 0.38
N GLU A 111 -6.28 -5.19 -0.10
CA GLU A 111 -6.87 -4.13 0.71
C GLU A 111 -8.08 -4.57 1.55
N THR A 112 -8.87 -5.52 1.03
CA THR A 112 -10.15 -5.93 1.63
C THR A 112 -10.10 -7.35 2.18
N GLY A 113 -9.10 -8.14 1.79
CA GLY A 113 -8.98 -9.55 2.12
C GLY A 113 -10.01 -10.43 1.38
N LEU A 114 -10.81 -9.87 0.47
CA LEU A 114 -11.76 -10.64 -0.34
C LEU A 114 -10.98 -11.57 -1.27
N ARG A 115 -11.34 -12.86 -1.28
CA ARG A 115 -10.79 -13.84 -2.21
C ARG A 115 -11.86 -14.36 -3.15
N TRP A 116 -11.46 -14.69 -4.37
CA TRP A 116 -12.33 -15.32 -5.34
C TRP A 116 -11.58 -16.32 -6.21
N ARG A 117 -12.34 -17.24 -6.81
CA ARG A 117 -11.86 -18.21 -7.79
C ARG A 117 -12.78 -18.25 -8.99
N SER A 118 -12.19 -18.31 -10.17
CA SER A 118 -12.90 -18.51 -11.44
C SER A 118 -12.09 -19.43 -12.36
N ASP A 119 -12.78 -20.16 -13.22
CA ASP A 119 -12.23 -20.94 -14.33
C ASP A 119 -12.13 -20.12 -15.63
N THR A 120 -12.62 -18.87 -15.62
CA THR A 120 -12.51 -17.92 -16.73
C THR A 120 -11.93 -16.60 -16.25
N ASP A 121 -11.60 -15.73 -17.20
CA ASP A 121 -11.40 -14.32 -16.88
C ASP A 121 -12.71 -13.75 -16.30
N VAL A 122 -12.61 -12.95 -15.25
CA VAL A 122 -13.76 -12.42 -14.51
C VAL A 122 -13.55 -10.95 -14.19
N SER A 123 -14.61 -10.16 -14.34
CA SER A 123 -14.71 -8.80 -13.83
C SER A 123 -15.74 -8.75 -12.73
N LEU A 124 -15.37 -8.14 -11.61
CA LEU A 124 -16.13 -8.10 -10.37
C LEU A 124 -16.31 -6.65 -9.95
N GLU A 125 -17.54 -6.29 -9.63
CA GLU A 125 -17.85 -5.09 -8.88
C GLU A 125 -18.23 -5.53 -7.47
N TYR A 126 -17.65 -4.91 -6.45
CA TYR A 126 -18.09 -5.17 -5.08
C TYR A 126 -18.02 -3.95 -4.18
N GLN A 127 -18.88 -3.94 -3.17
CA GLN A 127 -18.98 -2.87 -2.19
C GLN A 127 -19.37 -3.38 -0.80
N PHE A 128 -18.89 -2.67 0.22
CA PHE A 128 -19.29 -2.94 1.60
C PHE A 128 -20.65 -2.31 1.90
N VAL A 129 -21.58 -3.14 2.38
CA VAL A 129 -22.92 -2.73 2.76
C VAL A 129 -23.04 -2.69 4.28
N GLU A 130 -23.85 -1.78 4.80
CA GLU A 130 -24.13 -1.75 6.23
C GLU A 130 -25.15 -2.82 6.63
N TRP A 131 -24.84 -3.58 7.69
CA TRP A 131 -25.75 -4.59 8.25
C TRP A 131 -27.15 -4.05 8.58
N LYS A 132 -27.26 -2.76 8.92
CA LYS A 132 -28.54 -2.08 9.22
C LYS A 132 -29.50 -2.03 8.03
N SER A 133 -29.02 -2.31 6.80
CA SER A 133 -29.84 -2.42 5.60
C SER A 133 -30.70 -3.69 5.58
N LEU A 134 -30.29 -4.75 6.28
CA LEU A 134 -31.07 -5.99 6.41
C LEU A 134 -32.24 -5.82 7.39
N SER A 135 -33.24 -6.70 7.26
CA SER A 135 -34.39 -6.71 8.17
C SER A 135 -33.95 -6.80 9.63
N LYS A 136 -34.55 -5.96 10.49
CA LYS A 136 -34.32 -5.98 11.93
C LYS A 136 -34.57 -7.36 12.55
N ASP A 137 -35.44 -8.17 11.96
CA ASP A 137 -35.73 -9.51 12.48
C ASP A 137 -34.58 -10.51 12.25
N ILE A 138 -33.76 -10.29 11.21
CA ILE A 138 -32.52 -11.04 11.01
C ILE A 138 -31.51 -10.61 12.07
N LEU A 139 -31.32 -9.31 12.27
CA LEU A 139 -30.36 -8.77 13.24
C LEU A 139 -30.73 -9.05 14.71
N LYS A 140 -31.98 -9.43 14.99
CA LYS A 140 -32.43 -9.93 16.30
C LYS A 140 -32.11 -11.41 16.54
N LYS A 141 -31.86 -12.19 15.47
CA LYS A 141 -31.61 -13.63 15.54
C LYS A 141 -30.15 -13.96 15.30
N TYR A 142 -29.44 -13.09 14.60
CA TYR A 142 -28.09 -13.35 14.13
C TYR A 142 -27.18 -12.16 14.43
N THR A 143 -25.95 -12.47 14.82
CA THR A 143 -24.89 -11.49 15.07
C THR A 143 -23.91 -11.51 13.90
N PRO A 144 -23.64 -10.36 13.26
CA PRO A 144 -22.60 -10.24 12.23
C PRO A 144 -21.26 -10.82 12.69
N CYS A 145 -20.64 -11.61 11.80
CA CYS A 145 -19.37 -12.30 12.01
C CYS A 145 -18.27 -11.86 11.03
N GLY A 146 -18.58 -10.89 10.18
CA GLY A 146 -17.71 -10.31 9.17
C GLY A 146 -18.38 -9.09 8.51
N PRO A 147 -17.77 -8.53 7.48
CA PRO A 147 -18.43 -7.53 6.64
C PRO A 147 -19.62 -8.14 5.88
N LEU A 148 -20.58 -7.29 5.55
CA LEU A 148 -21.61 -7.56 4.55
C LEU A 148 -21.13 -6.95 3.24
N ILE A 149 -21.02 -7.76 2.19
CA ILE A 149 -20.45 -7.35 0.91
C ILE A 149 -21.45 -7.65 -0.19
N ASP A 150 -21.74 -6.65 -1.00
CA ASP A 150 -22.44 -6.80 -2.27
C ASP A 150 -21.41 -7.07 -3.35
N ILE A 151 -21.53 -8.18 -4.05
CA ILE A 151 -20.58 -8.70 -5.04
C ILE A 151 -21.37 -9.08 -6.28
N THR A 152 -21.02 -8.44 -7.39
CA THR A 152 -21.61 -8.70 -8.70
C THR A 152 -20.51 -9.04 -9.69
N ALA A 153 -20.61 -10.19 -10.36
CA ALA A 153 -19.78 -10.49 -11.51
C ALA A 153 -20.35 -9.77 -12.74
N THR A 154 -19.63 -8.76 -13.23
CA THR A 154 -20.01 -7.99 -14.43
C THR A 154 -19.60 -8.70 -15.72
N SER A 155 -18.60 -9.59 -15.64
CA SER A 155 -18.23 -10.54 -16.70
C SER A 155 -17.67 -11.83 -16.09
N GLY A 156 -17.78 -12.95 -16.79
CA GLY A 156 -17.31 -14.27 -16.32
C GLY A 156 -18.24 -14.93 -15.30
N THR A 157 -17.81 -16.06 -14.73
CA THR A 157 -18.55 -16.79 -13.66
C THR A 157 -17.63 -17.06 -12.48
N LEU A 158 -18.14 -16.92 -11.27
CA LEU A 158 -17.41 -17.22 -10.04
C LEU A 158 -17.69 -18.66 -9.59
N GLU A 159 -16.65 -19.43 -9.33
CA GLU A 159 -16.76 -20.75 -8.69
C GLU A 159 -16.81 -20.62 -7.16
N GLU A 160 -16.07 -19.66 -6.62
CA GLU A 160 -15.88 -19.53 -5.18
C GLU A 160 -15.62 -18.07 -4.80
N ILE A 161 -16.20 -17.65 -3.67
CA ILE A 161 -15.82 -16.44 -2.95
C ILE A 161 -15.42 -16.83 -1.54
N GLN A 162 -14.37 -16.21 -1.00
CA GLN A 162 -14.07 -16.29 0.43
C GLN A 162 -14.12 -14.90 1.07
N LEU A 163 -15.04 -14.73 2.00
CA LEU A 163 -15.19 -13.49 2.76
C LEU A 163 -14.33 -13.53 4.03
N PRO A 164 -13.65 -12.43 4.39
CA PRO A 164 -13.02 -12.35 5.70
C PRO A 164 -14.08 -12.47 6.81
N HIS A 165 -13.73 -13.14 7.91
CA HIS A 165 -14.53 -13.16 9.13
C HIS A 165 -13.65 -12.91 10.34
N PHE A 166 -14.30 -12.64 11.47
CA PHE A 166 -13.62 -12.38 12.73
C PHE A 166 -13.87 -13.44 13.79
N VAL A 167 -14.57 -14.53 13.48
CA VAL A 167 -14.78 -15.66 14.40
C VAL A 167 -13.52 -16.53 14.48
N CYS A 168 -13.16 -17.01 15.67
CA CYS A 168 -12.11 -18.01 15.86
C CYS A 168 -12.66 -19.41 15.64
N VAL A 169 -12.07 -20.14 14.70
CA VAL A 169 -12.40 -21.55 14.44
C VAL A 169 -11.49 -22.42 15.29
N ASP A 170 -11.84 -22.67 16.55
CA ASP A 170 -11.18 -23.70 17.35
C ASP A 170 -11.93 -25.04 17.21
N SER A 171 -11.21 -26.16 17.33
CA SER A 171 -11.76 -27.52 17.16
C SER A 171 -12.93 -27.86 18.10
N THR A 172 -13.18 -27.03 19.11
CA THR A 172 -14.25 -27.19 20.10
C THR A 172 -15.55 -26.45 19.76
N SER A 173 -15.50 -25.46 18.85
CA SER A 173 -16.67 -24.71 18.36
C SER A 173 -17.27 -25.26 17.05
N SER A 174 -16.85 -26.48 16.69
CA SER A 174 -17.36 -27.35 15.61
C SER A 174 -18.85 -27.75 15.75
N SER A 175 -19.71 -26.94 16.38
CA SER A 175 -21.14 -27.08 16.13
C SER A 175 -21.44 -26.39 14.80
N ASP A 176 -21.65 -27.18 13.76
CA ASP A 176 -22.01 -26.78 12.39
C ASP A 176 -23.21 -25.83 12.25
N ASP A 177 -23.88 -25.56 13.36
CA ASP A 177 -25.04 -24.69 13.44
C ASP A 177 -24.78 -23.30 14.01
N ALA A 178 -23.65 -23.06 14.67
CA ALA A 178 -23.41 -21.77 15.34
C ALA A 178 -23.10 -20.63 14.37
N VAL A 179 -22.42 -20.91 13.26
CA VAL A 179 -22.05 -19.91 12.24
C VAL A 179 -22.69 -20.31 10.90
N LYS A 180 -23.33 -19.33 10.25
CA LYS A 180 -24.04 -19.51 8.99
C LYS A 180 -23.54 -18.52 7.94
N ALA A 181 -23.51 -19.01 6.70
CA ALA A 181 -23.32 -18.20 5.51
C ALA A 181 -24.67 -17.53 5.21
N LEU A 182 -24.69 -16.19 5.22
CA LEU A 182 -25.86 -15.41 4.86
C LEU A 182 -25.66 -14.90 3.43
N TYR A 183 -26.69 -15.08 2.60
CA TYR A 183 -26.75 -14.38 1.33
C TYR A 183 -28.17 -13.95 0.98
N VAL A 184 -28.28 -12.88 0.20
CA VAL A 184 -29.57 -12.33 -0.24
C VAL A 184 -29.62 -12.35 -1.75
N LYS A 185 -30.63 -13.04 -2.27
CA LYS A 185 -30.93 -13.14 -3.69
C LYS A 185 -32.39 -12.77 -3.93
N ASP A 186 -32.63 -11.81 -4.83
CA ASP A 186 -33.97 -11.33 -5.19
C ASP A 186 -34.82 -10.94 -3.95
N GLY A 187 -34.18 -10.31 -2.96
CA GLY A 187 -34.80 -9.90 -1.69
C GLY A 187 -35.08 -11.04 -0.70
N THR A 188 -34.77 -12.29 -1.06
CA THR A 188 -34.91 -13.44 -0.17
C THR A 188 -33.60 -13.74 0.54
N VAL A 189 -33.65 -13.78 1.87
CA VAL A 189 -32.49 -14.12 2.70
C VAL A 189 -32.40 -15.63 2.88
N SER A 190 -31.25 -16.18 2.54
CA SER A 190 -30.92 -17.59 2.72
C SER A 190 -29.77 -17.73 3.71
N LEU A 191 -29.81 -18.80 4.50
CA LEU A 191 -28.83 -19.12 5.52
C LEU A 191 -28.39 -20.56 5.34
N GLU A 192 -27.12 -20.75 5.05
CA GLU A 192 -26.54 -22.06 4.78
C GLU A 192 -25.39 -22.35 5.74
N ARG A 193 -24.98 -23.63 5.75
CA ARG A 193 -23.76 -24.03 6.45
C ARG A 193 -22.57 -23.31 5.83
N CYS A 194 -21.71 -22.76 6.68
CA CYS A 194 -20.52 -22.04 6.24
C CYS A 194 -19.28 -22.91 6.41
N GLU A 195 -18.49 -23.06 5.34
CA GLU A 195 -17.14 -23.61 5.45
C GLU A 195 -16.19 -22.50 5.92
N LEU A 196 -15.80 -22.57 7.20
CA LEU A 196 -14.86 -21.62 7.78
C LEU A 196 -13.43 -22.15 7.67
N SER A 197 -12.53 -21.29 7.20
CA SER A 197 -11.09 -21.41 7.33
C SER A 197 -10.60 -20.47 8.45
N GLY A 198 -9.30 -20.39 8.73
CA GLY A 198 -8.80 -19.62 9.88
C GLY A 198 -9.25 -18.15 9.94
N LEU A 199 -9.40 -17.48 8.79
CA LEU A 199 -9.83 -16.07 8.71
C LEU A 199 -10.86 -15.80 7.61
N HIS A 200 -11.29 -16.82 6.88
CA HIS A 200 -12.14 -16.67 5.70
C HIS A 200 -13.27 -17.69 5.69
N ALA A 201 -14.45 -17.24 5.29
CA ALA A 201 -15.66 -18.03 5.10
C ALA A 201 -15.86 -18.27 3.61
N LYS A 202 -15.96 -19.54 3.22
CA LYS A 202 -16.05 -19.96 1.83
C LYS A 202 -17.51 -20.09 1.37
N PHE A 203 -17.77 -19.59 0.16
CA PHE A 203 -19.04 -19.59 -0.54
C PHE A 203 -18.82 -20.21 -1.92
N LEU A 204 -19.64 -21.20 -2.29
CA LEU A 204 -19.53 -21.92 -3.56
C LEU A 204 -20.61 -21.47 -4.53
N ASN A 205 -20.25 -21.37 -5.81
CA ASN A 205 -21.12 -20.99 -6.93
C ASN A 205 -22.01 -19.78 -6.59
N PRO A 206 -21.41 -18.64 -6.20
CA PRO A 206 -22.15 -17.47 -5.76
C PRO A 206 -23.04 -16.95 -6.90
N THR A 207 -24.36 -16.98 -6.69
CA THR A 207 -25.36 -16.39 -7.60
C THR A 207 -26.20 -15.29 -6.94
N ALA A 208 -25.87 -14.95 -5.70
CA ALA A 208 -26.48 -13.86 -4.94
C ALA A 208 -25.68 -12.57 -5.14
N ALA A 209 -26.29 -11.43 -4.83
CA ALA A 209 -25.60 -10.14 -4.83
C ALA A 209 -24.96 -9.88 -3.46
N LEU A 210 -25.69 -10.14 -2.37
CA LEU A 210 -25.25 -9.76 -1.03
C LEU A 210 -24.79 -10.98 -0.21
N PHE A 211 -23.60 -10.92 0.39
CA PHE A 211 -22.99 -12.00 1.15
C PHE A 211 -22.48 -11.53 2.51
N GLY A 212 -22.61 -12.37 3.53
CA GLY A 212 -22.06 -12.11 4.85
C GLY A 212 -21.96 -13.37 5.70
N VAL A 213 -21.22 -13.28 6.80
CA VAL A 213 -21.08 -14.36 7.78
C VAL A 213 -21.81 -13.93 9.04
N VAL A 214 -22.62 -14.82 9.62
CA VAL A 214 -23.36 -14.52 10.85
C VAL A 214 -23.30 -15.67 11.85
N ALA A 215 -23.41 -15.35 13.13
CA ALA A 215 -23.57 -16.32 14.21
C ALA A 215 -25.00 -16.32 14.71
N VAL A 216 -25.50 -17.50 15.10
CA VAL A 216 -26.84 -17.67 15.69
C VAL A 216 -26.84 -17.19 17.13
N GLN A 217 -27.69 -16.22 17.47
CA GLN A 217 -27.81 -15.75 18.85
C GLN A 217 -28.40 -16.84 19.75
N GLY A 218 -27.84 -16.98 20.95
CA GLY A 218 -28.27 -17.97 21.95
C GLY A 218 -27.52 -19.31 21.90
N HIS A 219 -26.61 -19.52 20.94
CA HIS A 219 -25.62 -20.60 20.99
C HIS A 219 -24.48 -20.28 21.96
N LEU A 220 -23.59 -21.26 22.20
CA LEU A 220 -22.40 -21.13 23.06
C LEU A 220 -21.58 -19.86 22.71
N PRO A 221 -20.95 -19.20 23.70
CA PRO A 221 -20.20 -17.98 23.47
C PRO A 221 -19.06 -18.21 22.48
N LEU A 222 -19.18 -17.62 21.29
CA LEU A 222 -18.14 -17.65 20.27
C LEU A 222 -16.97 -16.76 20.68
N LYS A 223 -15.78 -17.20 20.28
CA LYS A 223 -14.55 -16.42 20.38
C LYS A 223 -14.27 -15.71 19.05
N TYR A 224 -13.63 -14.55 19.16
CA TYR A 224 -13.43 -13.64 18.05
C TYR A 224 -11.99 -13.14 18.00
N HIS A 225 -11.42 -13.07 16.80
CA HIS A 225 -10.14 -12.44 16.57
C HIS A 225 -10.24 -10.95 16.84
N CYS A 226 -9.42 -10.47 17.76
CA CYS A 226 -9.35 -9.07 18.18
C CYS A 226 -7.97 -8.49 17.93
N GLU A 227 -7.89 -7.16 17.86
CA GLU A 227 -6.63 -6.43 17.81
C GLU A 227 -6.59 -5.30 18.83
N THR A 228 -5.39 -5.02 19.30
CA THR A 228 -5.09 -3.92 20.21
C THR A 228 -4.36 -2.82 19.46
N LEU A 229 -4.83 -1.58 19.58
CA LEU A 229 -4.18 -0.40 19.00
C LEU A 229 -3.88 0.59 20.12
N ILE A 230 -2.67 1.14 20.16
CA ILE A 230 -2.25 2.05 21.21
C ILE A 230 -1.91 3.39 20.57
N TYR A 231 -2.53 4.47 21.03
CA TYR A 231 -2.25 5.82 20.56
C TYR A 231 -1.85 6.73 21.71
N ARG A 232 -0.74 7.43 21.57
CA ARG A 232 -0.27 8.44 22.52
C ARG A 232 -0.76 9.82 22.10
N ASN A 233 -1.64 10.36 22.93
CA ASN A 233 -2.16 11.73 22.81
C ASN A 233 -1.22 12.75 23.46
N ARG A 234 -0.76 12.50 24.69
CA ARG A 234 0.11 13.42 25.45
C ARG A 234 1.28 12.69 26.10
N LYS A 235 2.43 13.35 26.26
CA LYS A 235 3.64 12.78 26.88
C LYS A 235 3.76 12.96 28.39
N ALA A 236 3.40 14.15 28.86
CA ALA A 236 3.58 14.56 30.25
C ALA A 236 2.42 15.47 30.69
N PRO A 237 1.55 15.02 31.61
CA PRO A 237 1.38 13.62 32.02
C PRO A 237 1.08 12.72 30.80
N LEU A 238 1.54 11.48 30.84
CA LEU A 238 1.39 10.52 29.75
C LEU A 238 -0.08 10.13 29.61
N ASN A 239 -0.60 10.25 28.40
CA ASN A 239 -1.96 9.82 28.05
C ASN A 239 -1.93 8.88 26.83
N LEU A 240 -2.47 7.68 27.03
CA LEU A 240 -2.58 6.63 26.03
C LEU A 240 -4.06 6.24 25.84
N HIS A 241 -4.51 6.18 24.60
CA HIS A 241 -5.74 5.50 24.21
C HIS A 241 -5.38 4.06 23.80
N VAL A 242 -5.83 3.08 24.59
CA VAL A 242 -5.59 1.66 24.34
C VAL A 242 -6.89 1.03 23.84
N TYR A 243 -7.00 0.84 22.53
CA TYR A 243 -8.14 0.23 21.87
C TYR A 243 -8.06 -1.30 21.97
N LEU A 244 -9.22 -1.93 22.19
CA LEU A 244 -9.44 -3.37 22.03
C LEU A 244 -10.64 -3.54 21.10
N ILE A 245 -10.40 -3.89 19.86
CA ILE A 245 -11.44 -3.97 18.82
C ILE A 245 -11.45 -5.36 18.19
N VAL A 246 -12.57 -5.71 17.55
CA VAL A 246 -12.62 -6.87 16.64
C VAL A 246 -11.66 -6.59 15.47
N LYS A 247 -10.98 -7.62 14.98
CA LYS A 247 -10.05 -7.53 13.85
C LYS A 247 -10.81 -7.30 12.54
N ASP A 248 -11.34 -6.09 12.40
CA ASP A 248 -12.12 -5.59 11.28
C ASP A 248 -11.39 -4.38 10.69
N GLN A 249 -10.99 -4.53 9.42
CA GLN A 249 -10.25 -3.50 8.69
C GLN A 249 -11.02 -2.17 8.60
N LYS A 250 -12.36 -2.20 8.52
CA LYS A 250 -13.18 -0.98 8.51
C LYS A 250 -13.11 -0.28 9.86
N LEU A 251 -13.24 -1.04 10.95
CA LEU A 251 -13.18 -0.51 12.31
C LEU A 251 -11.78 0.04 12.63
N LYS A 252 -10.73 -0.64 12.18
CA LYS A 252 -9.35 -0.17 12.29
C LYS A 252 -9.13 1.16 11.57
N LYS A 253 -9.54 1.27 10.31
CA LYS A 253 -9.46 2.53 9.54
C LYS A 253 -10.21 3.68 10.24
N TYR A 254 -11.36 3.39 10.85
CA TYR A 254 -12.11 4.38 11.62
C TYR A 254 -11.33 4.85 12.87
N VAL A 255 -10.66 3.94 13.59
CA VAL A 255 -9.79 4.32 14.73
C VAL A 255 -8.61 5.15 14.23
N GLU A 256 -7.95 4.74 13.15
CA GLU A 256 -6.81 5.47 12.57
C GLU A 256 -7.19 6.91 12.20
N GLU A 257 -8.35 7.13 11.58
CA GLU A 257 -8.83 8.47 11.24
C GLU A 257 -9.19 9.30 12.48
N LYS A 258 -9.82 8.67 13.49
CA LYS A 258 -10.14 9.32 14.77
C LYS A 258 -8.89 9.75 15.52
N GLU A 259 -7.83 8.94 15.45
CA GLU A 259 -6.55 9.12 16.16
C GLU A 259 -5.48 9.78 15.28
N LYS A 260 -5.83 10.37 14.13
CA LYS A 260 -4.88 10.90 13.13
C LYS A 260 -3.85 11.93 13.65
N ASN A 261 -4.17 12.59 14.75
CA ASN A 261 -3.30 13.60 15.40
C ASN A 261 -2.48 13.02 16.57
N ASN A 262 -2.74 11.78 16.94
CA ASN A 262 -2.06 11.05 18.00
C ASN A 262 -1.03 10.09 17.40
N MET A 263 -0.07 9.65 18.21
CA MET A 263 1.04 8.82 17.75
C MET A 263 0.76 7.34 18.02
N GLU A 264 0.79 6.49 16.99
CA GLU A 264 0.57 5.04 17.13
C GLU A 264 1.80 4.38 17.78
N ILE A 265 1.57 3.59 18.82
CA ILE A 265 2.57 2.71 19.44
C ILE A 265 2.23 1.29 19.02
N VAL A 266 2.92 0.80 17.99
CA VAL A 266 2.64 -0.51 17.41
C VAL A 266 3.08 -1.62 18.37
N LYS A 267 2.14 -2.49 18.71
CA LYS A 267 2.35 -3.65 19.59
C LYS A 267 1.61 -4.87 19.03
N PRO A 268 2.04 -6.10 19.40
CA PRO A 268 1.35 -7.32 18.98
C PRO A 268 -0.12 -7.30 19.45
N THR A 269 -0.96 -8.06 18.76
CA THR A 269 -2.37 -8.26 19.14
C THR A 269 -2.51 -9.45 20.07
N PRO A 270 -3.67 -9.66 20.72
CA PRO A 270 -3.96 -10.92 21.40
C PRO A 270 -3.85 -12.10 20.43
N ASP A 271 -3.24 -13.20 20.89
CA ASP A 271 -3.15 -14.45 20.13
C ASP A 271 -4.45 -15.27 20.24
N GLU A 272 -5.11 -15.18 21.39
CA GLU A 272 -6.34 -15.91 21.67
C GLU A 272 -7.59 -15.11 21.27
N GLY A 273 -8.62 -15.84 20.86
CA GLY A 273 -9.93 -15.28 20.57
C GLY A 273 -10.67 -14.82 21.82
N LEU A 274 -11.34 -13.68 21.72
CA LEU A 274 -12.06 -13.04 22.82
C LEU A 274 -13.57 -13.20 22.67
N THR A 275 -14.26 -13.30 23.80
CA THR A 275 -15.72 -13.40 23.83
C THR A 275 -16.34 -12.01 23.78
N MET A 276 -17.31 -11.83 22.87
CA MET A 276 -18.09 -10.58 22.78
C MET A 276 -19.00 -10.43 23.99
N ASP A 277 -19.30 -9.18 24.33
CA ASP A 277 -20.12 -8.79 25.47
C ASP A 277 -19.56 -9.15 26.87
N ASP A 278 -18.41 -9.80 26.93
CA ASP A 278 -17.63 -9.95 28.16
C ASP A 278 -16.89 -8.66 28.52
N SER A 279 -16.42 -8.60 29.76
CA SER A 279 -15.68 -7.43 30.25
C SER A 279 -14.22 -7.72 30.49
N TYR A 280 -13.42 -6.74 30.10
CA TYR A 280 -11.97 -6.78 30.14
C TYR A 280 -11.46 -5.57 30.92
N THR A 281 -10.34 -5.73 31.61
CA THR A 281 -9.70 -4.67 32.38
C THR A 281 -8.26 -4.50 31.94
N LEU A 282 -7.88 -3.25 31.68
CA LEU A 282 -6.49 -2.87 31.47
C LEU A 282 -5.78 -2.72 32.82
N LYS A 283 -4.58 -3.27 32.94
CA LYS A 283 -3.66 -3.15 34.07
C LYS A 283 -2.36 -2.49 33.62
N THR A 284 -1.70 -1.84 34.57
CA THR A 284 -0.41 -1.17 34.36
C THR A 284 0.56 -1.51 35.49
N SER A 285 1.86 -1.54 35.20
CA SER A 285 2.90 -1.73 36.23
C SER A 285 3.08 -0.54 37.19
N CYS A 286 2.56 0.63 36.84
CA CYS A 286 2.66 1.85 37.65
C CYS A 286 1.28 2.39 38.06
N GLU A 287 1.26 3.32 39.02
CA GLU A 287 0.03 4.01 39.41
C GLU A 287 -0.55 4.81 38.23
N SER A 288 -1.79 4.50 37.89
CA SER A 288 -2.46 5.06 36.73
C SER A 288 -3.94 5.30 36.97
N LYS A 289 -4.53 6.17 36.17
CA LYS A 289 -5.98 6.39 36.11
C LYS A 289 -6.48 5.85 34.77
N ILE A 290 -7.32 4.83 34.82
CA ILE A 290 -7.86 4.14 33.65
C ILE A 290 -9.37 4.34 33.58
N LYS A 291 -9.87 4.75 32.41
CA LYS A 291 -11.31 4.89 32.15
C LYS A 291 -11.70 4.19 30.84
N PRO A 292 -12.75 3.35 30.83
CA PRO A 292 -13.44 2.83 32.00
C PRO A 292 -12.56 1.85 32.80
N PRO A 293 -12.84 1.58 34.09
CA PRO A 293 -12.10 0.57 34.86
C PRO A 293 -12.34 -0.87 34.37
N SER A 294 -13.47 -1.09 33.70
CA SER A 294 -13.86 -2.35 33.07
C SER A 294 -14.58 -2.01 31.78
N LEU A 295 -14.17 -2.63 30.68
CA LEU A 295 -14.66 -2.37 29.35
C LEU A 295 -15.43 -3.58 28.83
N LYS A 296 -16.68 -3.39 28.42
CA LYS A 296 -17.48 -4.43 27.76
C LYS A 296 -17.15 -4.46 26.27
N LEU A 297 -16.58 -5.56 25.78
CA LEU A 297 -16.20 -5.70 24.37
C LEU A 297 -17.46 -5.80 23.51
N THR A 298 -17.84 -4.70 22.83
CA THR A 298 -19.04 -4.67 22.00
C THR A 298 -18.67 -4.73 20.52
N PRO A 299 -19.29 -5.61 19.71
CA PRO A 299 -19.09 -5.63 18.26
C PRO A 299 -19.40 -4.28 17.62
N GLY A 300 -18.61 -3.91 16.60
CA GLY A 300 -18.82 -2.67 15.82
C GLY A 300 -18.58 -1.35 16.58
N LYS A 301 -18.19 -1.40 17.86
CA LYS A 301 -17.76 -0.21 18.62
C LYS A 301 -16.24 -0.12 18.67
N THR A 302 -15.74 1.11 18.72
CA THR A 302 -14.35 1.40 19.04
C THR A 302 -14.14 1.34 20.56
N ASN A 303 -14.04 0.13 21.10
CA ASN A 303 -13.83 -0.04 22.53
C ASN A 303 -12.39 0.36 22.88
N PHE A 304 -12.21 1.26 23.85
CA PHE A 304 -10.88 1.70 24.31
C PHE A 304 -10.84 2.08 25.78
N PHE A 305 -9.63 2.01 26.34
CA PHE A 305 -9.27 2.54 27.63
C PHE A 305 -8.51 3.85 27.46
N ASP A 306 -8.92 4.87 28.19
CA ASP A 306 -8.22 6.12 28.37
C ASP A 306 -7.32 6.02 29.61
N LEU A 307 -6.02 5.85 29.38
CA LEU A 307 -4.98 5.61 30.38
C LEU A 307 -4.18 6.90 30.62
N HIS A 308 -4.14 7.34 31.88
CA HIS A 308 -3.40 8.51 32.33
C HIS A 308 -2.36 8.15 33.39
N ILE A 309 -1.11 8.54 33.17
CA ILE A 309 0.02 8.31 34.09
C ILE A 309 0.72 9.64 34.37
N GLN A 310 0.86 10.02 35.64
CA GLN A 310 1.46 11.30 36.05
C GLN A 310 2.98 11.33 35.78
N ASP A 311 3.70 10.35 36.32
CA ASP A 311 5.18 10.30 36.32
C ASP A 311 5.71 9.10 35.51
N ALA A 312 5.48 9.09 34.20
CA ALA A 312 5.98 8.03 33.31
C ALA A 312 7.49 8.20 33.03
N LYS A 313 8.35 7.70 33.92
CA LYS A 313 9.83 7.81 33.81
C LYS A 313 10.52 6.55 33.29
N GLU A 314 9.90 5.38 33.44
CA GLU A 314 10.47 4.07 33.13
C GLU A 314 9.68 3.32 32.05
N CYS A 315 9.99 2.04 31.83
CA CYS A 315 9.21 1.16 30.95
C CYS A 315 7.82 0.94 31.54
N LEU A 316 6.80 0.90 30.68
CA LEU A 316 5.41 0.71 31.04
C LEU A 316 4.96 -0.68 30.60
N GLU A 317 4.58 -1.53 31.55
CA GLU A 317 3.96 -2.81 31.23
C GLU A 317 2.45 -2.63 31.24
N LEU A 318 1.81 -3.08 30.16
CA LEU A 318 0.36 -3.11 30.02
C LEU A 318 -0.08 -4.57 29.93
N SER A 319 -1.20 -4.91 30.58
CA SER A 319 -1.89 -6.17 30.33
C SER A 319 -3.39 -5.99 30.29
N ILE A 320 -4.07 -6.79 29.49
CA ILE A 320 -5.53 -6.88 29.49
C ILE A 320 -5.90 -8.24 30.10
N GLU A 321 -6.82 -8.20 31.06
CA GLU A 321 -7.28 -9.37 31.80
C GLU A 321 -8.80 -9.54 31.67
N THR A 322 -9.26 -10.78 31.73
CA THR A 322 -10.68 -11.12 31.89
C THR A 322 -11.17 -10.80 33.31
N LYS A 323 -12.48 -10.88 33.53
CA LYS A 323 -13.09 -10.74 34.88
C LYS A 323 -12.52 -11.73 35.90
N GLU A 324 -12.14 -12.92 35.45
CA GLU A 324 -11.57 -14.00 36.25
C GLU A 324 -10.08 -13.79 36.54
N GLY A 325 -9.47 -12.72 36.02
CA GLY A 325 -8.04 -12.42 36.18
C GLY A 325 -7.14 -13.18 35.22
N HIS A 326 -7.70 -13.82 34.19
CA HIS A 326 -6.89 -14.45 33.15
C HIS A 326 -6.31 -13.40 32.22
N LYS A 327 -4.99 -13.38 32.07
CA LYS A 327 -4.26 -12.44 31.22
C LYS A 327 -4.33 -12.90 29.76
N ILE A 328 -4.97 -12.09 28.90
CA ILE A 328 -5.19 -12.41 27.47
C ILE A 328 -4.21 -11.71 26.54
N TRP A 329 -3.52 -10.68 27.05
CA TRP A 329 -2.57 -9.87 26.29
C TRP A 329 -1.69 -9.10 27.26
N ASP A 330 -0.40 -9.03 26.97
CA ASP A 330 0.52 -8.17 27.68
C ASP A 330 1.67 -7.71 26.81
N VAL A 331 2.15 -6.49 27.09
CA VAL A 331 3.23 -5.85 26.35
C VAL A 331 4.03 -4.93 27.25
N ASN A 332 5.32 -4.79 26.92
CA ASN A 332 6.19 -3.77 27.51
C ASN A 332 6.40 -2.63 26.50
N ILE A 333 6.13 -1.40 26.93
CA ILE A 333 6.38 -0.17 26.18
C ILE A 333 7.59 0.53 26.80
N LYS A 334 8.68 0.64 26.05
CA LYS A 334 9.88 1.36 26.50
C LYS A 334 9.61 2.86 26.56
N SER A 335 10.31 3.55 27.46
CA SER A 335 10.18 5.00 27.63
C SER A 335 10.44 5.80 26.36
N GLU A 336 11.37 5.33 25.53
CA GLU A 336 11.66 5.93 24.22
C GLU A 336 10.45 5.89 23.28
N GLU A 337 9.66 4.82 23.28
CA GLU A 337 8.53 4.62 22.37
C GLU A 337 7.41 5.64 22.61
N PHE A 338 7.16 6.01 23.88
CA PHE A 338 6.14 7.03 24.21
C PHE A 338 6.71 8.43 24.45
N ASN A 339 8.03 8.62 24.54
CA ASN A 339 8.66 9.95 24.68
C ASN A 339 9.16 10.56 23.37
N THR A 340 9.02 9.91 22.24
CA THR A 340 9.40 10.42 20.89
C THR A 340 8.62 11.69 20.49
N ASN A 341 9.31 12.79 20.16
CA ASN A 341 8.73 14.11 19.77
C ASN A 341 8.18 14.16 18.35
N SER A 342 8.03 13.02 17.68
CA SER A 342 7.48 13.00 16.33
C SER A 342 6.00 13.38 16.36
N SER A 343 5.71 14.67 16.16
CA SER A 343 4.42 15.13 15.68
C SER A 343 4.48 15.15 14.16
N ALA A 344 4.20 14.02 13.54
CA ALA A 344 3.98 13.94 12.11
C ALA A 344 3.10 12.72 11.83
N SER A 345 1.77 12.91 11.85
CA SER A 345 0.82 12.20 10.98
C SER A 345 1.22 10.74 10.67
N ASP A 346 0.92 9.79 11.56
CA ASP A 346 1.34 8.38 11.45
C ASP A 346 0.71 7.60 10.26
N TRP A 347 -0.22 8.20 9.50
CA TRP A 347 -0.53 7.69 8.15
C TRP A 347 0.71 7.75 7.24
N ARG A 348 1.57 8.74 7.48
CA ARG A 348 2.90 8.82 6.89
C ARG A 348 3.73 7.61 7.30
N LEU A 349 3.59 7.01 8.48
CA LEU A 349 4.42 5.90 9.00
C LEU A 349 3.90 4.49 8.75
N LYS A 350 2.70 4.26 8.19
CA LYS A 350 2.39 2.96 7.54
C LYS A 350 3.04 2.87 6.15
N THR A 351 3.11 3.98 5.44
CA THR A 351 3.90 4.13 4.21
C THR A 351 5.39 4.32 4.52
N ILE A 352 5.73 5.01 5.60
CA ILE A 352 7.08 5.29 6.08
C ILE A 352 7.58 4.24 7.08
N ASN A 353 6.91 3.17 7.49
CA ASN A 353 7.61 2.08 8.22
C ASN A 353 8.39 1.19 7.24
N ARG A 354 7.87 1.00 6.03
CA ARG A 354 8.66 0.48 4.90
C ARG A 354 9.75 1.49 4.50
N SER A 355 9.41 2.78 4.43
CA SER A 355 10.40 3.81 4.08
C SER A 355 11.34 4.23 5.23
N VAL A 356 11.05 3.98 6.51
CA VAL A 356 11.89 4.24 7.71
C VAL A 356 12.87 3.13 7.85
N LEU A 357 12.47 1.87 7.63
CA LEU A 357 13.43 0.78 7.51
C LEU A 357 14.40 1.06 6.36
N ILE A 358 13.90 1.55 5.22
CA ILE A 358 14.74 1.99 4.09
C ILE A 358 15.57 3.23 4.46
N LEU A 359 15.02 4.24 5.14
CA LEU A 359 15.73 5.47 5.53
C LEU A 359 16.71 5.26 6.70
N GLN A 360 16.47 4.32 7.61
CA GLN A 360 17.41 3.86 8.64
C GLN A 360 18.53 3.04 8.01
N TRP A 361 18.20 2.18 7.03
CA TRP A 361 19.19 1.46 6.26
C TRP A 361 20.06 2.41 5.43
N TRP A 362 19.45 3.43 4.80
CA TRP A 362 20.15 4.52 4.11
C TRP A 362 20.96 5.42 5.05
N ARG A 363 20.48 5.71 6.27
CA ARG A 363 21.25 6.47 7.28
C ARG A 363 22.43 5.68 7.82
N GLN A 364 22.26 4.39 8.09
CA GLN A 364 23.36 3.49 8.47
C GLN A 364 24.37 3.33 7.33
N LEU A 365 23.91 3.31 6.08
CA LEU A 365 24.76 3.29 4.89
C LEU A 365 25.54 4.61 4.72
N ILE A 366 24.90 5.78 4.89
CA ILE A 366 25.57 7.09 4.85
C ILE A 366 26.60 7.21 5.98
N THR A 367 26.27 6.81 7.21
CA THR A 367 27.23 6.82 8.33
C THR A 367 28.39 5.84 8.11
N ALA A 368 28.14 4.66 7.51
CA ALA A 368 29.18 3.72 7.13
C ALA A 368 30.10 4.27 6.01
N ILE A 369 29.53 5.01 5.06
CA ILE A 369 30.27 5.70 4.00
C ILE A 369 31.11 6.85 4.60
N GLU A 370 30.57 7.66 5.51
CA GLU A 370 31.28 8.77 6.18
C GLU A 370 32.44 8.28 7.08
N LEU A 371 32.26 7.13 7.75
CA LEU A 371 33.32 6.46 8.53
C LEU A 371 34.41 5.85 7.65
N SER A 372 34.08 5.44 6.42
CA SER A 372 35.06 4.91 5.45
C SER A 372 35.79 6.00 4.65
N ALA A 373 35.22 7.20 4.54
CA ALA A 373 35.70 8.29 3.70
C ALA A 373 36.37 9.46 4.44
N GLY A 374 36.42 9.45 5.78
CA GLY A 374 37.22 10.40 6.55
C GLY A 374 36.69 11.85 6.62
N GLY A 375 35.37 12.07 6.57
CA GLY A 375 34.77 13.38 6.94
C GLY A 375 33.44 13.73 6.25
N PRO A 376 32.73 14.82 6.69
CA PRO A 376 31.37 15.13 6.24
C PRO A 376 31.30 15.74 4.83
N LEU A 377 30.33 15.29 4.02
CA LEU A 377 30.02 15.75 2.64
C LEU A 377 29.63 17.25 2.51
N LYS A 378 29.51 18.02 3.59
CA LYS A 378 29.14 19.44 3.54
C LYS A 378 30.27 20.40 3.13
N THR A 379 31.54 20.00 3.24
CA THR A 379 32.69 20.87 2.91
C THR A 379 33.07 20.91 1.43
N SER A 380 32.58 19.98 0.60
CA SER A 380 32.85 19.98 -0.84
C SER A 380 31.95 20.93 -1.65
N LEU A 381 30.82 21.39 -1.08
CA LEU A 381 29.88 22.31 -1.75
C LEU A 381 30.24 23.81 -1.64
N GLN A 382 31.18 24.22 -0.78
CA GLN A 382 31.61 25.63 -0.72
C GLN A 382 32.81 25.95 -1.60
N ARG A 383 33.58 24.96 -2.06
CA ARG A 383 34.79 25.19 -2.85
C ARG A 383 34.52 25.38 -4.35
N SER A 384 33.34 24.99 -4.82
CA SER A 384 32.92 25.03 -6.23
C SER A 384 32.14 26.30 -6.61
N ARG A 385 31.92 27.23 -5.66
CA ARG A 385 31.20 28.50 -5.92
C ARG A 385 32.10 29.72 -6.15
N SER A 386 33.43 29.59 -6.10
CA SER A 386 34.33 30.75 -6.11
C SER A 386 35.36 30.81 -7.25
N HIS A 387 35.20 30.06 -8.35
CA HIS A 387 36.00 30.32 -9.57
C HIS A 387 35.19 30.04 -10.84
N GLN A 388 34.56 31.10 -11.34
CA GLN A 388 34.25 31.26 -12.76
C GLN A 388 34.89 32.59 -13.19
N SER A 389 36.08 32.53 -13.80
CA SER A 389 36.51 33.48 -14.81
C SER A 389 37.80 33.03 -15.50
N SER A 390 37.83 33.33 -16.81
CA SER A 390 38.91 33.26 -17.80
C SER A 390 39.30 31.90 -18.40
N GLU A 391 39.01 31.82 -19.70
CA GLU A 391 39.44 30.87 -20.71
C GLU A 391 40.97 30.71 -20.76
N THR A 392 41.43 29.50 -21.11
CA THR A 392 42.49 29.30 -22.12
C THR A 392 42.53 27.82 -22.54
N ASP A 393 42.81 27.64 -23.82
CA ASP A 393 42.92 26.41 -24.59
C ASP A 393 43.61 25.23 -23.88
N THR A 394 42.99 24.06 -24.00
CA THR A 394 43.72 22.84 -24.41
C THR A 394 42.75 21.80 -24.97
N ALA A 395 42.95 21.49 -26.25
CA ALA A 395 42.22 20.49 -26.99
C ALA A 395 42.60 19.06 -26.58
N GLN A 396 41.59 18.16 -26.62
CA GLN A 396 41.59 16.69 -26.87
C GLN A 396 40.62 16.01 -25.88
N LYS A 397 39.58 15.26 -26.26
CA LYS A 397 39.35 14.50 -27.50
C LYS A 397 37.83 14.26 -27.63
N LYS A 398 37.21 14.80 -28.67
CA LYS A 398 35.83 14.48 -29.06
C LYS A 398 35.87 13.15 -29.83
N GLY A 399 35.28 12.08 -29.27
CA GLY A 399 35.10 10.82 -29.96
C GLY A 399 34.13 11.00 -31.14
N ARG A 400 34.67 10.92 -32.36
CA ARG A 400 33.96 11.00 -33.63
C ARG A 400 33.35 9.63 -33.93
N CYS A 401 32.02 9.50 -33.82
CA CYS A 401 31.27 8.29 -34.14
C CYS A 401 31.48 7.90 -35.61
N LYS A 402 31.95 6.68 -35.90
CA LYS A 402 32.02 6.18 -37.28
C LYS A 402 30.63 5.70 -37.69
N LYS A 403 30.12 6.15 -38.83
CA LYS A 403 28.86 5.64 -39.42
C LYS A 403 29.01 4.13 -39.66
N GLY A 404 28.25 3.32 -38.93
CA GLY A 404 28.17 1.87 -39.11
C GLY A 404 28.46 1.02 -37.87
N GLU A 405 29.08 1.59 -36.83
CA GLU A 405 29.47 0.84 -35.61
C GLU A 405 28.26 0.42 -34.75
N GLY A 406 27.21 1.25 -34.64
CA GLY A 406 26.03 0.94 -33.82
C GLY A 406 25.15 -0.17 -34.41
N ALA A 407 25.01 -0.21 -35.74
CA ALA A 407 24.28 -1.29 -36.40
C ALA A 407 24.97 -2.66 -36.25
N GLU A 408 26.30 -2.69 -36.26
CA GLU A 408 27.09 -3.90 -36.03
C GLU A 408 27.04 -4.34 -34.57
N PHE A 409 27.07 -3.40 -33.62
CA PHE A 409 26.89 -3.67 -32.19
C PHE A 409 25.56 -4.38 -31.90
N VAL A 410 24.44 -3.84 -32.43
CA VAL A 410 23.10 -4.42 -32.19
C VAL A 410 23.01 -5.85 -32.73
N GLU A 411 23.65 -6.14 -33.87
CA GLU A 411 23.66 -7.48 -34.43
C GLU A 411 24.55 -8.44 -33.62
N LYS A 412 25.75 -7.99 -33.25
CA LYS A 412 26.71 -8.78 -32.47
C LYS A 412 26.16 -9.16 -31.09
N HIS A 413 25.46 -8.24 -30.43
CA HIS A 413 24.99 -8.42 -29.07
C HIS A 413 23.50 -8.76 -28.97
N ARG A 414 22.83 -9.16 -30.07
CA ARG A 414 21.39 -9.43 -30.16
C ARG A 414 20.85 -10.26 -28.98
N THR A 415 21.49 -11.38 -28.68
CA THR A 415 21.08 -12.30 -27.60
C THR A 415 21.17 -11.63 -26.22
N GLU A 416 22.22 -10.86 -26.00
CA GLU A 416 22.48 -10.25 -24.70
C GLU A 416 21.63 -9.00 -24.48
N LEU A 417 21.29 -8.29 -25.56
CA LEU A 417 20.27 -7.25 -25.55
C LEU A 417 18.88 -7.83 -25.18
N ILE A 418 18.47 -8.96 -25.79
CA ILE A 418 17.21 -9.63 -25.43
C ILE A 418 17.20 -10.06 -23.96
N ARG A 419 18.33 -10.53 -23.44
CA ARG A 419 18.41 -11.07 -22.07
C ARG A 419 18.47 -9.98 -21.00
N ARG A 420 19.14 -8.86 -21.28
CA ARG A 420 19.52 -7.89 -20.25
C ARG A 420 18.84 -6.53 -20.32
N VAL A 421 18.30 -6.12 -21.47
CA VAL A 421 17.63 -4.82 -21.58
C VAL A 421 16.43 -4.82 -20.64
N SER A 422 16.47 -3.94 -19.63
CA SER A 422 15.42 -3.85 -18.62
C SER A 422 14.37 -2.79 -18.94
N LEU A 423 14.71 -1.80 -19.77
CA LEU A 423 13.89 -0.64 -20.11
C LEU A 423 13.43 -0.69 -21.57
N VAL A 424 12.63 -1.70 -21.93
CA VAL A 424 12.16 -1.88 -23.32
C VAL A 424 11.14 -0.82 -23.73
N GLU A 425 10.28 -0.37 -22.82
CA GLU A 425 9.24 0.64 -23.12
C GLU A 425 9.82 2.01 -23.51
N PRO A 426 10.75 2.64 -22.75
CA PRO A 426 11.35 3.90 -23.16
C PRO A 426 12.15 3.83 -24.47
N ILE A 427 12.73 2.66 -24.76
CA ILE A 427 13.42 2.40 -26.02
C ILE A 427 12.40 2.26 -27.17
N ALA A 428 11.29 1.57 -26.94
CA ALA A 428 10.21 1.45 -27.91
C ALA A 428 9.57 2.82 -28.21
N ASP A 429 9.45 3.70 -27.21
CA ASP A 429 8.94 5.07 -27.36
C ASP A 429 9.81 5.91 -28.30
N ASP A 430 11.13 5.86 -28.12
CA ASP A 430 12.07 6.54 -29.02
C ASP A 430 12.03 5.98 -30.44
N MET A 431 11.71 4.68 -30.57
CA MET A 431 11.63 3.98 -31.86
C MET A 431 10.26 4.11 -32.54
N LYS A 432 9.20 4.47 -31.80
CA LYS A 432 7.82 4.61 -32.27
C LYS A 432 7.67 5.47 -33.54
N PRO A 433 8.33 6.66 -33.66
CA PRO A 433 8.25 7.47 -34.87
C PRO A 433 8.87 6.80 -36.11
N LEU A 434 9.73 5.79 -35.91
CA LEU A 434 10.48 5.12 -36.97
C LEU A 434 9.85 3.79 -37.41
N ILE A 435 9.15 3.11 -36.50
CA ILE A 435 8.53 1.79 -36.75
C ILE A 435 7.01 1.86 -36.97
N GLY A 436 6.36 2.95 -36.55
CA GLY A 436 4.91 3.15 -36.66
C GLY A 436 4.10 2.55 -35.51
N GLU A 437 2.88 3.06 -35.32
CA GLU A 437 1.98 2.71 -34.20
C GLU A 437 1.67 1.21 -34.13
N GLU A 438 1.39 0.58 -35.28
CA GLU A 438 1.03 -0.84 -35.36
C GLU A 438 2.13 -1.75 -34.77
N LYS A 439 3.40 -1.51 -35.15
CA LYS A 439 4.54 -2.28 -34.65
C LYS A 439 4.84 -1.97 -33.20
N TYR A 440 4.67 -0.72 -32.79
CA TYR A 440 4.82 -0.29 -31.40
C TYR A 440 3.84 -1.03 -30.47
N GLN A 441 2.57 -1.15 -30.86
CA GLN A 441 1.58 -1.89 -30.07
C GLN A 441 1.88 -3.40 -30.00
N ILE A 442 2.41 -4.01 -31.07
CA ILE A 442 2.85 -5.42 -31.03
C ILE A 442 3.99 -5.63 -30.02
N ILE A 443 4.93 -4.67 -29.94
CA ILE A 443 6.02 -4.71 -28.96
C ILE A 443 5.45 -4.65 -27.54
N LEU A 444 4.55 -3.71 -27.23
CA LEU A 444 3.99 -3.56 -25.88
C LEU A 444 3.16 -4.77 -25.45
N ASN A 445 2.36 -5.32 -26.37
CA ASN A 445 1.48 -6.47 -26.11
C ASN A 445 2.23 -7.81 -26.04
N SER A 446 3.56 -7.82 -26.19
CA SER A 446 4.36 -9.03 -26.01
C SER A 446 4.54 -9.36 -24.52
N GLY A 447 4.17 -10.58 -24.11
CA GLY A 447 3.96 -10.91 -22.69
C GLY A 447 5.16 -10.86 -21.73
N THR A 448 6.41 -10.81 -22.20
CA THR A 448 7.60 -10.68 -21.32
C THR A 448 8.57 -9.65 -21.89
N ARG A 449 9.35 -8.96 -21.05
CA ARG A 449 10.35 -7.97 -21.52
C ARG A 449 11.34 -8.54 -22.54
N GLN A 450 11.69 -9.82 -22.41
CA GLN A 450 12.52 -10.53 -23.39
C GLN A 450 11.78 -10.75 -24.71
N ALA A 451 10.47 -11.05 -24.67
CA ALA A 451 9.64 -11.14 -25.86
C ALA A 451 9.44 -9.76 -26.51
N GLN A 452 9.23 -8.70 -25.73
CA GLN A 452 9.14 -7.32 -26.21
C GLN A 452 10.43 -6.89 -26.92
N MET A 453 11.60 -7.13 -26.29
CA MET A 453 12.89 -6.78 -26.89
C MET A 453 13.20 -7.61 -28.15
N ARG A 454 12.78 -8.89 -28.16
CA ARG A 454 12.89 -9.75 -29.34
C ARG A 454 12.03 -9.23 -30.49
N ALA A 455 10.77 -8.91 -30.24
CA ALA A 455 9.86 -8.34 -31.23
C ALA A 455 10.41 -7.02 -31.80
N LEU A 456 10.91 -6.12 -30.94
CA LEU A 456 11.55 -4.87 -31.37
C LEU A 456 12.72 -5.13 -32.32
N LEU A 457 13.63 -6.06 -31.98
CA LEU A 457 14.78 -6.42 -32.80
C LEU A 457 14.41 -7.12 -34.12
N ASP A 458 13.29 -7.83 -34.17
CA ASP A 458 12.77 -8.49 -35.38
C ASP A 458 12.21 -7.45 -36.38
N PHE A 459 11.69 -6.32 -35.90
CA PHE A 459 11.20 -5.23 -36.75
C PHE A 459 12.31 -4.36 -37.37
N LEU A 460 13.56 -4.50 -36.95
CA LEU A 460 14.69 -3.69 -37.44
C LEU A 460 15.33 -4.29 -38.69
N THR A 461 14.72 -4.06 -39.85
CA THR A 461 15.19 -4.61 -41.14
C THR A 461 16.34 -3.83 -41.77
N THR A 462 16.57 -2.57 -41.39
CA THR A 462 17.59 -1.70 -42.01
C THR A 462 18.69 -1.30 -41.03
N SER A 463 19.92 -1.13 -41.53
CA SER A 463 21.05 -0.66 -40.71
C SER A 463 20.80 0.71 -40.09
N LYS A 464 19.99 1.56 -40.75
CA LYS A 464 19.58 2.87 -40.21
C LYS A 464 18.70 2.71 -38.97
N LEU A 465 17.77 1.75 -38.96
CA LEU A 465 16.93 1.49 -37.79
C LEU A 465 17.75 0.89 -36.63
N LYS A 466 18.69 0.00 -36.93
CA LYS A 466 19.61 -0.57 -35.92
C LYS A 466 20.52 0.49 -35.29
N GLU A 467 20.99 1.45 -36.08
CA GLU A 467 21.75 2.59 -35.57
C GLU A 467 20.91 3.46 -34.62
N ASN A 468 19.62 3.70 -34.93
CA ASN A 468 18.74 4.44 -34.04
C ASN A 468 18.43 3.67 -32.75
N LEU A 469 18.28 2.33 -32.83
CA LEU A 469 18.18 1.49 -31.64
C LEU A 469 19.44 1.61 -30.78
N TYR A 470 20.62 1.57 -31.38
CA TYR A 470 21.88 1.77 -30.66
C TYR A 470 21.92 3.13 -29.95
N GLN A 471 21.52 4.22 -30.62
CA GLN A 471 21.44 5.54 -29.96
C GLN A 471 20.42 5.58 -28.81
N SER A 472 19.28 4.89 -28.96
CA SER A 472 18.29 4.77 -27.89
C SER A 472 18.81 3.90 -26.73
N LEU A 473 19.56 2.84 -27.02
CA LEU A 473 20.25 2.02 -26.03
C LEU A 473 21.33 2.83 -25.29
N VAL A 474 22.11 3.67 -25.98
CA VAL A 474 23.08 4.57 -25.34
C VAL A 474 22.39 5.60 -24.46
N LYS A 475 21.17 6.03 -24.81
CA LYS A 475 20.39 7.02 -24.05
C LYS A 475 19.75 6.43 -22.79
N HIS A 476 19.14 5.24 -22.90
CA HIS A 476 18.34 4.64 -21.83
C HIS A 476 19.06 3.53 -21.07
N ASP A 477 20.06 2.88 -21.69
CA ASP A 477 20.79 1.75 -21.12
C ASP A 477 22.29 1.83 -21.43
N LYS A 478 22.87 3.04 -21.28
CA LYS A 478 24.27 3.38 -21.58
C LYS A 478 25.28 2.35 -21.05
N PHE A 479 24.99 1.79 -19.88
CA PHE A 479 25.88 0.88 -19.17
C PHE A 479 25.82 -0.55 -19.68
N LEU A 480 24.68 -0.96 -20.23
CA LEU A 480 24.61 -2.21 -20.98
C LEU A 480 25.44 -2.09 -22.25
N VAL A 481 25.38 -0.95 -22.92
CA VAL A 481 26.20 -0.69 -24.12
C VAL A 481 27.69 -0.72 -23.78
N GLU A 482 28.13 0.02 -22.75
CA GLU A 482 29.54 0.02 -22.30
C GLU A 482 30.02 -1.39 -21.87
N ASP A 483 29.21 -2.16 -21.12
CA ASP A 483 29.58 -3.52 -20.70
C ASP A 483 29.70 -4.51 -21.86
N LEU A 484 28.89 -4.33 -22.90
CA LEU A 484 28.93 -5.16 -24.10
C LEU A 484 30.07 -4.76 -25.05
N GLU A 485 30.43 -3.48 -25.08
CA GLU A 485 31.59 -2.96 -25.81
C GLU A 485 32.92 -3.36 -25.16
N ASP A 486 32.98 -3.45 -23.82
CA ASP A 486 34.16 -3.90 -23.06
C ASP A 486 34.39 -5.43 -23.12
N CYS A 487 33.43 -6.21 -23.61
CA CYS A 487 33.50 -7.68 -23.73
C CYS A 487 34.08 -8.16 -25.09
N VAL A 488 34.86 -7.32 -25.80
CA VAL A 488 35.42 -7.62 -27.13
C VAL A 488 36.91 -7.93 -27.07
#